data_AF-A0A9P0M312-F1
#
_entry.id   AF-A0A9P0M312-F1
#
_cell.length_a   1.000
_cell.length_b   1.000
_cell.length_c   1.000
_cell.angle_alpha   90.00
_cell.angle_beta   90.00
_cell.angle_gamma   90.00
#
_symmetry.space_group_name_H-M   'P 1'
#
loop_
_entity.id
_entity.type
_entity.pdbx_description
1 polymer ?
#
loop_
_entity_poly.entity_id
_entity_poly.type
_entity_poly.pdbx_seq_one_letter_code
_entity_poly.pdbx_strand_id
1 'polypeptide(L)'
;MTITSLNIADGSVTKQKWPRARRKYIIAPVILVIVIVILVLAFTTNVFSKKTHGVLVPPNPTKPLPPSASTLHVMDKGAICADGPPCAEIGKEILMKGGSAVDATIAAMFCNGIVTMQSMGLGGGFLMTVYIKEEKKAYSLNAKEKAPINAKMELYDDATKSKNGPLAIGVPGELKGYWTAYKKFGKLPWKDLIQPTIELCERGYNMTRHQHDSLSKTNLHNDSNLMSWFKDKDGTFKKVGSKIVPTKLCKTLRLIATNGGNDLYNGTLSKMLVEDIEEIGGIITKEDLLKYE
;
A
#
# COMPACT_ATOMS: atom_id res chain seq x y z
N MET A 1 11.62 -47.76 -40.28
CA MET A 1 11.89 -49.04 -39.60
C MET A 1 12.16 -50.08 -40.67
N THR A 2 13.29 -50.78 -40.59
CA THR A 2 13.61 -51.91 -41.47
C THR A 2 13.52 -53.14 -40.59
N ILE A 3 12.59 -54.04 -40.89
CA ILE A 3 12.49 -55.31 -40.18
C ILE A 3 13.51 -56.24 -40.84
N THR A 4 14.34 -56.86 -40.01
CA THR A 4 15.39 -57.77 -40.44
C THR A 4 14.96 -59.16 -39.98
N SER A 5 14.64 -60.03 -40.92
CA SER A 5 14.27 -61.42 -40.63
C SER A 5 15.43 -62.33 -41.01
N LEU A 6 15.84 -63.17 -40.06
CA LEU A 6 16.88 -64.20 -40.23
C LEU A 6 16.17 -65.53 -40.56
N ASN A 7 16.53 -66.14 -41.68
CA ASN A 7 15.99 -67.45 -42.05
C ASN A 7 16.86 -68.54 -41.40
N ILE A 8 16.27 -69.33 -40.49
CA ILE A 8 17.02 -70.22 -39.59
C ILE A 8 17.54 -71.48 -40.32
N ALA A 9 16.95 -71.83 -41.47
CA ALA A 9 17.36 -73.02 -42.22
C ALA A 9 18.63 -72.84 -43.08
N ASP A 10 18.91 -71.62 -43.56
CA ASP A 10 20.02 -71.34 -44.49
C ASP A 10 20.91 -70.15 -44.06
N GLY A 11 20.60 -69.50 -42.94
CA GLY A 11 21.37 -68.39 -42.38
C GLY A 11 21.25 -67.06 -43.14
N SER A 12 20.39 -66.99 -44.16
CA SER A 12 20.26 -65.78 -44.98
C SER A 12 19.45 -64.68 -44.26
N VAL A 13 19.89 -63.43 -44.40
CA VAL A 13 19.24 -62.25 -43.81
C VAL A 13 18.57 -61.44 -44.90
N THR A 14 17.24 -61.33 -44.84
CA THR A 14 16.46 -60.48 -45.75
C THR A 14 16.02 -59.20 -45.03
N LYS A 15 16.28 -58.06 -45.67
CA LYS A 15 15.87 -56.73 -45.18
C LYS A 15 14.74 -56.20 -46.04
N GLN A 16 13.51 -56.27 -45.53
CA GLN A 16 12.35 -55.73 -46.23
C GLN A 16 12.14 -54.27 -45.84
N LYS A 17 12.24 -53.35 -46.82
CA LYS A 17 11.90 -51.94 -46.63
C LYS A 17 10.38 -51.77 -46.73
N TRP A 18 9.79 -51.21 -45.68
CA TRP A 18 8.37 -50.86 -45.65
C TRP A 18 7.99 -49.94 -46.82
N PRO A 19 6.89 -50.22 -47.56
CA PRO A 19 6.44 -49.36 -48.66
C PRO A 19 6.05 -47.97 -48.15
N ARG A 20 6.62 -46.91 -48.75
CA ARG A 20 6.40 -45.50 -48.35
C ARG A 20 4.92 -45.08 -48.35
N ALA A 21 4.08 -45.70 -49.17
CA ALA A 21 2.66 -45.37 -49.29
C ALA A 21 1.86 -45.70 -48.01
N ARG A 22 2.04 -46.91 -47.44
CA ARG A 22 1.34 -47.32 -46.19
C ARG A 22 1.73 -46.49 -44.97
N ARG A 23 2.90 -45.83 -45.01
CA ARG A 23 3.41 -44.97 -43.94
C ARG A 23 2.58 -43.69 -43.76
N LYS A 24 2.03 -43.13 -44.86
CA LYS A 24 1.19 -41.92 -44.78
C LYS A 24 -0.19 -42.20 -44.17
N TYR A 25 -0.78 -43.34 -44.49
CA TYR A 25 -2.13 -43.72 -44.03
C TYR A 25 -2.22 -44.06 -42.53
N ILE A 26 -1.10 -44.38 -41.88
CA ILE A 26 -1.05 -44.65 -40.43
C ILE A 26 -0.56 -43.44 -39.64
N ILE A 27 0.41 -42.68 -40.17
CA ILE A 27 0.97 -41.52 -39.46
C ILE A 27 -0.03 -40.36 -39.40
N ALA A 28 -0.79 -40.10 -40.47
CA ALA A 28 -1.76 -39.01 -40.48
C ALA A 28 -2.86 -39.14 -39.40
N PRO A 29 -3.53 -40.29 -39.21
CA PRO A 29 -4.52 -40.44 -38.15
C PRO A 29 -3.90 -40.40 -36.75
N VAL A 30 -2.69 -40.92 -36.56
CA VAL A 30 -1.99 -40.85 -35.26
C VAL A 30 -1.65 -39.40 -34.89
N ILE A 31 -1.16 -38.60 -35.84
CA ILE A 31 -0.92 -37.17 -35.61
C ILE A 31 -2.22 -36.44 -35.31
N LEU A 32 -3.31 -36.75 -36.03
CA LEU A 32 -4.62 -36.14 -35.79
C LEU A 32 -5.13 -36.44 -34.37
N VAL A 33 -5.01 -37.68 -33.90
CA VAL A 33 -5.38 -38.07 -32.54
C VAL A 33 -4.52 -37.34 -31.50
N ILE A 34 -3.21 -37.23 -31.71
CA ILE A 34 -2.32 -36.50 -30.80
C ILE A 34 -2.70 -35.01 -30.74
N VAL A 35 -3.00 -34.39 -31.88
CA VAL A 35 -3.44 -32.98 -31.92
C VAL A 35 -4.75 -32.79 -31.18
N ILE A 36 -5.73 -33.69 -31.36
CA ILE A 36 -7.00 -33.66 -30.63
C ILE A 36 -6.77 -33.79 -29.12
N VAL A 37 -5.93 -34.72 -28.68
CA VAL A 37 -5.60 -34.90 -27.26
C VAL A 37 -4.92 -33.65 -26.68
N ILE A 38 -3.99 -33.03 -27.41
CA ILE A 38 -3.35 -31.78 -26.99
C ILE A 38 -4.36 -30.64 -26.88
N LEU A 39 -5.28 -30.51 -27.85
CA LEU A 39 -6.33 -29.48 -27.83
C LEU A 39 -7.31 -29.70 -26.68
N VAL A 40 -7.69 -30.94 -26.38
CA VAL A 40 -8.55 -31.28 -25.24
C VAL A 40 -7.83 -30.99 -23.92
N LEU A 41 -6.55 -31.37 -23.79
CA LEU A 41 -5.75 -31.05 -22.60
C LEU A 41 -5.60 -29.53 -22.42
N ALA A 42 -5.30 -28.80 -23.48
CA ALA A 42 -5.21 -27.33 -23.45
C ALA A 42 -6.56 -26.68 -23.11
N PHE A 43 -7.68 -27.23 -23.59
CA PHE A 43 -9.01 -26.75 -23.25
C PHE A 43 -9.36 -27.03 -21.78
N THR A 44 -9.07 -28.23 -21.27
CA THR A 44 -9.33 -28.58 -19.86
C THR A 44 -8.49 -27.75 -18.89
N THR A 45 -7.23 -27.43 -19.21
CA THR A 45 -6.41 -26.55 -18.38
C THR A 45 -6.89 -25.10 -18.42
N ASN A 46 -7.39 -24.61 -19.56
CA ASN A 46 -7.95 -23.26 -19.66
C ASN A 46 -9.31 -23.11 -18.97
N VAL A 47 -10.15 -24.15 -19.00
CA VAL A 47 -11.46 -24.17 -18.32
C VAL A 47 -11.29 -24.21 -16.80
N PHE A 48 -10.30 -24.97 -16.29
CA PHE A 48 -10.01 -25.01 -14.85
C PHE A 48 -9.19 -23.81 -14.33
N SER A 49 -8.53 -23.05 -15.22
CA SER A 49 -7.78 -21.85 -14.86
C SER A 49 -8.58 -20.55 -14.99
N LYS A 50 -9.91 -20.59 -15.00
CA LYS A 50 -10.71 -19.43 -14.58
C LYS A 50 -10.92 -19.51 -13.07
N LYS A 51 -9.90 -19.08 -12.30
CA LYS A 51 -10.14 -18.59 -10.93
C LYS A 51 -11.05 -17.37 -11.07
N THR A 52 -12.35 -17.60 -10.99
CA THR A 52 -13.31 -16.54 -10.70
C THR A 52 -12.90 -16.01 -9.33
N HIS A 53 -12.21 -14.88 -9.31
CA HIS A 53 -12.14 -14.07 -8.11
C HIS A 53 -13.58 -13.64 -7.84
N GLY A 54 -14.29 -14.41 -7.02
CA GLY A 54 -15.61 -14.06 -6.57
C GLY A 54 -15.56 -12.64 -6.04
N VAL A 55 -16.54 -11.83 -6.43
CA VAL A 55 -16.72 -10.48 -5.88
C VAL A 55 -16.67 -10.63 -4.37
N LEU A 56 -15.67 -10.01 -3.73
CA LEU A 56 -15.53 -10.05 -2.28
C LEU A 56 -16.74 -9.33 -1.70
N VAL A 57 -17.75 -10.09 -1.27
CA VAL A 57 -18.89 -9.55 -0.54
C VAL A 57 -18.42 -9.33 0.90
N PRO A 58 -18.41 -8.09 1.41
CA PRO A 58 -18.04 -7.86 2.79
C PRO A 58 -18.95 -8.67 3.71
N PRO A 59 -18.41 -9.25 4.79
CA PRO A 59 -19.20 -10.03 5.72
C PRO A 59 -20.33 -9.19 6.32
N ASN A 60 -21.49 -9.82 6.52
CA ASN A 60 -22.61 -9.17 7.17
C ASN A 60 -22.22 -8.79 8.61
N PRO A 61 -22.24 -7.50 9.01
CA PRO A 61 -21.78 -7.05 10.31
C PRO A 61 -22.62 -7.58 11.49
N THR A 62 -23.82 -8.12 11.23
CA THR A 62 -24.69 -8.70 12.27
C THR A 62 -24.47 -10.20 12.48
N LYS A 63 -23.71 -10.86 11.60
CA LYS A 63 -23.35 -12.27 11.78
C LYS A 63 -21.97 -12.34 12.43
N PRO A 64 -21.83 -13.02 13.60
CA PRO A 64 -20.52 -13.22 14.20
C PRO A 64 -19.62 -13.96 13.22
N LEU A 65 -18.46 -13.38 12.92
CA LEU A 65 -17.46 -14.06 12.11
C LEU A 65 -16.79 -15.14 12.96
N PRO A 66 -16.33 -16.25 12.34
CA PRO A 66 -15.48 -17.19 13.05
C PRO A 66 -14.26 -16.44 13.60
N PRO A 67 -13.73 -16.82 14.77
CA PRO A 67 -12.53 -16.22 15.33
C PRO A 67 -11.40 -16.22 14.30
N SER A 68 -10.62 -15.14 14.27
CA SER A 68 -9.42 -15.10 13.42
C SER A 68 -8.52 -16.29 13.75
N ALA A 69 -7.85 -16.85 12.73
CA ALA A 69 -6.79 -17.82 12.93
C ALA A 69 -5.54 -17.21 13.61
N SER A 70 -5.50 -15.89 13.77
CA SER A 70 -4.47 -15.18 14.52
C SER A 70 -4.43 -15.65 15.98
N THR A 71 -3.23 -15.88 16.49
CA THR A 71 -3.02 -16.13 17.93
C THR A 71 -3.47 -14.91 18.73
N LEU A 72 -4.28 -15.14 19.77
CA LEU A 72 -4.63 -14.08 20.72
C LEU A 72 -3.38 -13.71 21.52
N HIS A 73 -2.92 -12.48 21.35
CA HIS A 73 -1.84 -11.93 22.17
C HIS A 73 -2.44 -11.17 23.36
N VAL A 74 -2.14 -11.64 24.58
CA VAL A 74 -2.59 -10.99 25.83
C VAL A 74 -1.43 -10.14 26.37
N MET A 75 -1.72 -8.87 26.64
CA MET A 75 -0.74 -7.91 27.18
C MET A 75 -1.19 -7.45 28.56
N ASP A 76 -0.30 -7.49 29.55
CA ASP A 76 -0.67 -7.21 30.96
C ASP A 76 -0.80 -5.71 31.27
N LYS A 77 -0.15 -4.84 30.49
CA LYS A 77 -0.04 -3.40 30.79
C LYS A 77 -0.67 -2.48 29.75
N GLY A 78 -0.52 -2.81 28.48
CA GLY A 78 -1.00 -2.01 27.36
C GLY A 78 -0.66 -2.67 26.04
N ALA A 79 -1.39 -2.30 25.00
CA ALA A 79 -1.22 -2.83 23.65
C ALA A 79 -1.37 -1.72 22.62
N ILE A 80 -0.59 -1.82 21.54
CA ILE A 80 -0.76 -1.00 20.34
C ILE A 80 -1.01 -1.97 19.19
N CYS A 81 -2.05 -1.70 18.41
CA CYS A 81 -2.34 -2.39 17.17
C CYS A 81 -2.23 -1.39 16.02
N ALA A 82 -1.38 -1.69 15.03
CA ALA A 82 -1.18 -0.86 13.86
C ALA A 82 -0.88 -1.74 12.64
N ASP A 83 -1.24 -1.23 11.46
CA ASP A 83 -1.14 -1.95 10.19
C ASP A 83 0.31 -2.16 9.72
N GLY A 84 1.20 -1.21 10.04
CA GLY A 84 2.63 -1.33 9.80
C GLY A 84 3.31 -2.12 10.93
N PRO A 85 3.98 -3.25 10.65
CA PRO A 85 4.71 -4.02 11.68
C PRO A 85 5.66 -3.18 12.54
N PRO A 86 6.51 -2.28 12.00
CA PRO A 86 7.38 -1.46 12.84
C PRO A 86 6.63 -0.37 13.63
N CYS A 87 5.40 -0.04 13.23
CA CYS A 87 4.66 1.09 13.81
C CYS A 87 3.98 0.73 15.12
N ALA A 88 3.50 -0.51 15.26
CA ALA A 88 3.04 -1.03 16.55
C ALA A 88 4.19 -1.09 17.56
N GLU A 89 5.40 -1.46 17.11
CA GLU A 89 6.60 -1.49 17.93
C GLU A 89 6.99 -0.08 18.40
N ILE A 90 7.03 0.91 17.48
CA ILE A 90 7.27 2.31 17.82
C ILE A 90 6.27 2.83 18.86
N GLY A 91 4.97 2.57 18.67
CA GLY A 91 3.96 2.96 19.65
C GLY A 91 4.17 2.28 21.01
N LYS A 92 4.53 0.99 21.01
CA LYS A 92 4.84 0.24 22.23
C LYS A 92 6.05 0.84 22.97
N GLU A 93 7.12 1.20 22.26
CA GLU A 93 8.29 1.86 22.86
C GLU A 93 7.92 3.19 23.52
N ILE A 94 7.01 3.97 22.92
CA ILE A 94 6.50 5.20 23.51
C ILE A 94 5.69 4.94 24.79
N LEU A 95 4.84 3.90 24.81
CA LEU A 95 4.16 3.49 26.04
C LEU A 95 5.18 3.08 27.13
N MET A 96 6.22 2.34 26.76
CA MET A 96 7.26 1.90 27.70
C MET A 96 8.07 3.06 28.27
N LYS A 97 8.21 4.16 27.53
CA LYS A 97 8.81 5.42 27.99
C LYS A 97 7.90 6.25 28.90
N GLY A 98 6.69 5.76 29.22
CA GLY A 98 5.73 6.46 30.07
C GLY A 98 4.81 7.43 29.33
N GLY A 99 4.77 7.36 28.00
CA GLY A 99 3.84 8.14 27.19
C GLY A 99 2.38 7.75 27.42
N SER A 100 1.47 8.67 27.06
CA SER A 100 0.05 8.36 27.07
C SER A 100 -0.34 7.44 25.90
N ALA A 101 -1.56 6.90 25.93
CA ALA A 101 -2.12 6.21 24.78
C ALA A 101 -2.16 7.11 23.52
N VAL A 102 -2.34 8.42 23.71
CA VAL A 102 -2.32 9.40 22.61
C VAL A 102 -0.91 9.59 22.07
N ASP A 103 0.11 9.71 22.94
CA ASP A 103 1.52 9.78 22.51
C ASP A 103 1.91 8.57 21.65
N ALA A 104 1.59 7.37 22.14
CA ALA A 104 1.89 6.12 21.45
C ALA A 104 1.15 6.00 20.12
N THR A 105 -0.12 6.43 20.08
CA THR A 105 -0.92 6.46 18.85
C THR A 105 -0.32 7.42 17.83
N ILE A 106 0.03 8.65 18.23
CA ILE A 106 0.65 9.65 17.34
C ILE A 106 1.96 9.12 16.76
N ALA A 107 2.82 8.52 17.59
CA ALA A 107 4.08 7.95 17.12
C ALA A 107 3.88 6.80 16.11
N ALA A 108 2.92 5.90 16.39
CA ALA A 108 2.55 4.83 15.47
C ALA A 108 1.96 5.37 14.16
N MET A 109 1.15 6.44 14.21
CA MET A 109 0.54 7.05 13.03
C MET A 109 1.56 7.77 12.14
N PHE A 110 2.57 8.46 12.72
CA PHE A 110 3.71 8.97 11.94
C PHE A 110 4.41 7.85 11.17
N CYS A 111 4.63 6.70 11.81
CA CYS A 111 5.21 5.53 11.16
C CYS A 111 4.31 4.95 10.07
N ASN A 112 3.01 4.78 10.31
CA ASN A 112 2.07 4.29 9.30
C ASN A 112 2.02 5.22 8.07
N GLY A 113 2.13 6.54 8.29
CA GLY A 113 2.23 7.51 7.21
C GLY A 113 3.43 7.32 6.28
N ILE A 114 4.46 6.57 6.69
CA ILE A 114 5.59 6.20 5.82
C ILE A 114 5.49 4.78 5.26
N VAL A 115 5.13 3.77 6.07
CA VAL A 115 5.15 2.35 5.64
C VAL A 115 3.85 1.89 4.97
N THR A 116 2.78 2.66 5.13
CA THR A 116 1.44 2.44 4.53
C THR A 116 0.94 3.71 3.83
N MET A 117 1.85 4.46 3.18
CA MET A 117 1.56 5.79 2.63
C MET A 117 0.47 5.83 1.54
N GLN A 118 0.18 4.70 0.90
CA GLN A 118 -0.94 4.58 -0.04
C GLN A 118 -2.32 4.66 0.65
N SER A 119 -2.36 4.54 1.98
CA SER A 119 -3.59 4.46 2.78
C SER A 119 -3.81 5.71 3.64
N MET A 120 -2.74 6.29 4.19
CA MET A 120 -2.80 7.47 5.05
C MET A 120 -1.50 8.26 5.05
N GLY A 121 -1.51 9.50 5.56
CA GLY A 121 -0.30 10.28 5.76
C GLY A 121 -0.59 11.76 6.06
N LEU A 122 0.49 12.54 6.18
CA LEU A 122 0.43 13.96 6.58
C LEU A 122 -0.37 14.86 5.62
N GLY A 123 -0.59 14.42 4.38
CA GLY A 123 -1.40 15.12 3.38
C GLY A 123 -2.90 14.84 3.46
N GLY A 124 -3.36 14.00 4.41
CA GLY A 124 -4.77 13.63 4.57
C GLY A 124 -5.41 14.20 5.83
N GLY A 125 -6.35 13.45 6.39
CA GLY A 125 -6.99 13.72 7.67
C GLY A 125 -7.56 12.46 8.33
N PHE A 126 -7.90 12.55 9.61
CA PHE A 126 -8.35 11.42 10.42
C PHE A 126 -9.43 11.79 11.44
N LEU A 127 -10.03 10.75 12.01
CA LEU A 127 -10.87 10.84 13.21
C LEU A 127 -10.18 10.07 14.34
N MET A 128 -10.28 10.58 15.56
CA MET A 128 -9.77 9.88 16.74
C MET A 128 -10.78 9.93 17.86
N THR A 129 -10.96 8.78 18.52
CA THR A 129 -11.74 8.67 19.76
C THR A 129 -10.79 8.30 20.88
N VAL A 130 -10.75 9.13 21.92
CA VAL A 130 -9.91 8.95 23.10
C VAL A 130 -10.80 8.75 24.30
N TYR A 131 -10.63 7.64 25.01
CA TYR A 131 -11.27 7.42 26.30
C TYR A 131 -10.25 7.60 27.43
N ILE A 132 -10.54 8.52 28.36
CA ILE A 132 -9.73 8.76 29.54
C ILE A 132 -10.41 8.10 30.73
N LYS A 133 -9.79 7.03 31.25
CA LYS A 133 -10.34 6.17 32.30
C LYS A 133 -10.56 6.92 33.60
N GLU A 134 -9.60 7.75 33.99
CA GLU A 134 -9.61 8.52 35.23
C GLU A 134 -10.79 9.49 35.25
N GLU A 135 -11.12 10.07 34.08
CA GLU A 135 -12.24 10.99 33.92
C GLU A 135 -13.56 10.30 33.62
N LYS A 136 -13.52 9.02 33.22
CA LYS A 136 -14.66 8.28 32.64
C LYS A 136 -15.31 9.03 31.47
N LYS A 137 -14.48 9.68 30.64
CA LYS A 137 -14.94 10.51 29.51
C LYS A 137 -14.36 10.03 28.20
N ALA A 138 -15.19 10.08 27.16
CA ALA A 138 -14.77 9.93 25.77
C ALA A 138 -14.68 11.30 25.09
N TYR A 139 -13.64 11.48 24.30
CA TYR A 139 -13.38 12.64 23.47
C TYR A 139 -13.33 12.18 22.02
N SER A 140 -13.91 12.97 21.13
CA SER A 140 -13.79 12.77 19.69
C SER A 140 -13.08 13.96 19.07
N LEU A 141 -12.08 13.67 18.24
CA LEU A 141 -11.36 14.65 17.44
C LEU A 141 -11.70 14.39 15.97
N ASN A 142 -12.15 15.44 15.29
CA ASN A 142 -12.34 15.43 13.86
C ASN A 142 -11.26 16.29 13.20
N ALA A 143 -10.30 15.63 12.57
CA ALA A 143 -9.22 16.25 11.81
C ALA A 143 -9.31 15.83 10.33
N LYS A 144 -10.55 15.69 9.82
CA LYS A 144 -10.80 15.39 8.42
C LYS A 144 -10.45 16.59 7.53
N GLU A 145 -10.05 16.34 6.29
CA GLU A 145 -9.78 17.39 5.32
C GLU A 145 -10.99 18.32 5.12
N LYS A 146 -10.74 19.60 4.83
CA LYS A 146 -11.77 20.57 4.45
C LYS A 146 -11.66 20.90 2.96
N ALA A 147 -12.78 21.27 2.34
CA ALA A 147 -12.73 21.81 0.99
C ALA A 147 -11.94 23.14 0.99
N PRO A 148 -11.07 23.39 0.00
CA PRO A 148 -10.44 24.70 -0.16
C PRO A 148 -11.48 25.82 -0.30
N ILE A 149 -11.20 27.03 0.18
CA ILE A 149 -12.07 28.22 0.13
C ILE A 149 -12.46 28.54 -1.32
N ASN A 150 -11.54 28.31 -2.26
CA ASN A 150 -11.74 28.53 -3.68
C ASN A 150 -12.40 27.35 -4.41
N ALA A 151 -12.78 26.28 -3.70
CA ALA A 151 -13.47 25.15 -4.32
C ALA A 151 -14.91 25.57 -4.69
N LYS A 152 -15.18 25.60 -5.99
CA LYS A 152 -16.50 25.91 -6.55
C LYS A 152 -16.97 24.75 -7.42
N MET A 153 -18.28 24.50 -7.45
CA MET A 153 -18.85 23.34 -8.16
C MET A 153 -18.49 23.34 -9.66
N GLU A 154 -18.36 24.52 -10.25
CA GLU A 154 -18.02 24.70 -11.67
C GLU A 154 -16.62 24.18 -12.03
N LEU A 155 -15.71 24.08 -11.06
CA LEU A 155 -14.38 23.47 -11.27
C LEU A 155 -14.45 21.94 -11.44
N TYR A 156 -15.57 21.32 -11.03
CA TYR A 156 -15.78 19.88 -11.00
C TYR A 156 -16.88 19.45 -11.99
N ASP A 157 -16.78 19.97 -13.20
CA ASP A 157 -17.59 19.59 -14.38
C ASP A 157 -17.36 18.12 -14.83
N ASP A 158 -16.26 17.51 -14.40
CA ASP A 158 -15.93 16.10 -14.58
C ASP A 158 -15.63 15.41 -13.24
N ALA A 159 -16.27 14.26 -13.01
CA ALA A 159 -16.07 13.41 -11.85
C ALA A 159 -14.63 12.89 -11.70
N THR A 160 -13.79 12.97 -12.74
CA THR A 160 -12.36 12.65 -12.61
C THR A 160 -11.59 13.71 -11.83
N LYS A 161 -11.95 14.99 -11.94
CA LYS A 161 -11.29 16.12 -11.27
C LYS A 161 -11.48 16.11 -9.75
N SER A 162 -12.54 15.48 -9.27
CA SER A 162 -12.79 15.28 -7.84
C SER A 162 -12.14 14.01 -7.28
N LYS A 163 -11.53 13.18 -8.14
CA LYS A 163 -10.89 11.92 -7.75
C LYS A 163 -9.38 11.93 -7.94
N ASN A 164 -8.89 12.65 -8.96
CA ASN A 164 -7.50 12.65 -9.35
C ASN A 164 -7.02 14.07 -9.63
N GLY A 165 -5.72 14.28 -9.43
CA GLY A 165 -5.06 15.53 -9.74
C GLY A 165 -5.24 16.62 -8.68
N PRO A 166 -4.77 17.84 -8.97
CA PRO A 166 -4.59 18.90 -7.99
C PRO A 166 -5.91 19.43 -7.40
N LEU A 167 -7.00 19.40 -8.17
CA LEU A 167 -8.32 19.84 -7.72
C LEU A 167 -8.97 18.86 -6.74
N ALA A 168 -8.51 17.60 -6.69
CA ALA A 168 -9.03 16.60 -5.76
C ALA A 168 -8.44 16.72 -4.33
N ILE A 169 -7.50 17.64 -4.11
CA ILE A 169 -6.78 17.79 -2.84
C ILE A 169 -7.63 18.64 -1.87
N GLY A 170 -7.97 18.06 -0.72
CA GLY A 170 -8.55 18.78 0.42
C GLY A 170 -7.47 19.39 1.31
N VAL A 171 -7.83 20.42 2.08
CA VAL A 171 -6.94 21.07 3.06
C VAL A 171 -6.53 20.03 4.13
N PRO A 172 -5.25 19.65 4.24
CA PRO A 172 -4.83 18.55 5.11
C PRO A 172 -5.10 18.82 6.59
N GLY A 173 -5.65 17.84 7.29
CA GLY A 173 -5.97 17.92 8.72
C GLY A 173 -5.08 17.10 9.65
N GLU A 174 -4.34 16.14 9.09
CA GLU A 174 -3.62 15.12 9.85
C GLU A 174 -2.70 15.72 10.92
N LEU A 175 -1.82 16.65 10.54
CA LEU A 175 -0.84 17.20 11.47
C LEU A 175 -1.49 18.11 12.52
N LYS A 176 -2.55 18.85 12.16
CA LYS A 176 -3.32 19.65 13.13
C LYS A 176 -3.95 18.74 14.16
N GLY A 177 -4.55 17.63 13.72
CA GLY A 177 -5.16 16.66 14.61
C GLY A 177 -4.14 16.06 15.58
N TYR A 178 -2.97 15.64 15.09
CA TYR A 178 -1.89 15.14 15.96
C TYR A 178 -1.49 16.18 16.99
N TRP A 179 -1.27 17.42 16.56
CA TRP A 179 -0.85 18.51 17.43
C TRP A 179 -1.92 18.84 18.49
N THR A 180 -3.18 18.91 18.10
CA THR A 180 -4.32 19.17 19.01
C THR A 180 -4.47 18.06 20.04
N ALA A 181 -4.39 16.79 19.61
CA ALA A 181 -4.44 15.64 20.51
C ALA A 181 -3.24 15.62 21.48
N TYR A 182 -2.03 15.86 20.96
CA TYR A 182 -0.80 15.96 21.75
C TYR A 182 -0.87 17.08 22.79
N LYS A 183 -1.31 18.28 22.40
CA LYS A 183 -1.43 19.42 23.33
C LYS A 183 -2.41 19.16 24.47
N LYS A 184 -3.40 18.29 24.25
CA LYS A 184 -4.43 17.98 25.25
C LYS A 184 -4.08 16.76 26.12
N PHE A 185 -3.51 15.72 25.53
CA PHE A 185 -3.34 14.40 26.17
C PHE A 185 -1.91 13.86 26.14
N GLY A 186 -0.97 14.59 25.53
CA GLY A 186 0.43 14.18 25.43
C GLY A 186 1.17 14.32 26.75
N LYS A 187 2.14 13.44 26.98
CA LYS A 187 2.99 13.40 28.18
C LYS A 187 4.48 13.51 27.87
N LEU A 188 4.92 12.88 26.78
CA LEU A 188 6.32 12.95 26.36
C LEU A 188 6.60 14.22 25.54
N PRO A 189 7.86 14.63 25.37
CA PRO A 189 8.22 15.68 24.43
C PRO A 189 7.78 15.34 22.99
N TRP A 190 7.19 16.30 22.28
CA TRP A 190 6.72 16.14 20.88
C TRP A 190 7.75 15.48 19.95
N LYS A 191 9.00 15.94 20.04
CA LYS A 191 10.11 15.42 19.24
C LYS A 191 10.31 13.92 19.46
N ASP A 192 10.13 13.43 20.68
CA ASP A 192 10.35 12.03 21.04
C ASP A 192 9.32 11.10 20.41
N LEU A 193 8.13 11.62 20.06
CA LEU A 193 7.09 10.86 19.35
C LEU A 193 7.44 10.62 17.88
N ILE A 194 8.22 11.52 17.28
CA ILE A 194 8.51 11.52 15.84
C ILE A 194 9.88 10.89 15.57
N GLN A 195 10.81 11.03 16.51
CA GLN A 195 12.20 10.59 16.40
C GLN A 195 12.35 9.13 15.92
N PRO A 196 11.60 8.13 16.45
CA PRO A 196 11.70 6.76 15.95
C PRO A 196 11.31 6.61 14.47
N THR A 197 10.33 7.39 14.01
CA THR A 197 9.92 7.40 12.61
C THR A 197 10.97 8.08 11.72
N ILE A 198 11.62 9.14 12.18
CA ILE A 198 12.75 9.78 11.47
C ILE A 198 13.87 8.76 11.26
N GLU A 199 14.25 8.03 12.30
CA GLU A 199 15.30 7.00 12.23
C GLU A 199 14.93 5.86 11.27
N LEU A 200 13.67 5.38 11.32
CA LEU A 200 13.17 4.39 10.38
C LEU A 200 13.17 4.91 8.93
N CYS A 201 12.77 6.17 8.72
CA CYS A 201 12.73 6.82 7.42
C CYS A 201 14.13 6.93 6.80
N GLU A 202 15.13 7.35 7.59
CA GLU A 202 16.50 7.58 7.15
C GLU A 202 17.27 6.29 6.93
N ARG A 203 17.10 5.32 7.84
CA ARG A 203 17.67 3.99 7.66
C ARG A 203 17.00 3.25 6.50
N GLY A 204 15.74 3.59 6.20
CA GLY A 204 14.88 2.96 5.22
C GLY A 204 14.09 1.78 5.79
N TYR A 205 12.95 1.51 5.17
CA TYR A 205 12.05 0.41 5.51
C TYR A 205 11.89 -0.55 4.32
N ASN A 206 11.40 -1.76 4.58
CA ASN A 206 11.12 -2.74 3.54
C ASN A 206 9.69 -2.57 3.03
N MET A 207 9.53 -2.42 1.71
CA MET A 207 8.22 -2.29 1.09
C MET A 207 7.33 -3.49 1.42
N THR A 208 6.14 -3.22 1.95
CA THR A 208 5.18 -4.26 2.31
C THR A 208 4.49 -4.82 1.07
N ARG A 209 3.90 -6.02 1.20
CA ARG A 209 3.11 -6.61 0.12
C ARG A 209 1.91 -5.73 -0.25
N HIS A 210 1.23 -5.18 0.75
CA HIS A 210 0.06 -4.33 0.53
C HIS A 210 0.44 -3.02 -0.18
N GLN A 211 1.53 -2.37 0.24
CA GLN A 211 2.03 -1.16 -0.43
C GLN A 211 2.39 -1.43 -1.90
N HIS A 212 3.10 -2.54 -2.17
CA HIS A 212 3.40 -2.96 -3.54
C HIS A 212 2.13 -3.18 -4.36
N ASP A 213 1.19 -3.98 -3.87
CA ASP A 213 -0.01 -4.38 -4.62
C ASP A 213 -0.95 -3.20 -4.89
N SER A 214 -0.97 -2.21 -4.00
CA SER A 214 -1.72 -0.97 -4.16
C SER A 214 -1.02 -0.01 -5.14
N LEU A 215 0.27 0.28 -4.94
CA LEU A 215 0.98 1.31 -5.72
C LEU A 215 1.40 0.84 -7.12
N SER A 216 1.69 -0.45 -7.32
CA SER A 216 2.11 -0.97 -8.64
C SER A 216 1.02 -0.85 -9.72
N LYS A 217 -0.24 -0.71 -9.30
CA LYS A 217 -1.41 -0.53 -10.19
C LYS A 217 -1.78 0.95 -10.36
N THR A 218 -1.21 1.83 -9.54
CA THR A 218 -1.44 3.27 -9.66
C THR A 218 -0.52 3.85 -10.71
N ASN A 219 -1.03 4.84 -11.44
CA ASN A 219 -0.15 5.69 -12.21
C ASN A 219 0.57 6.61 -11.21
N LEU A 220 1.82 6.30 -10.85
CA LEU A 220 2.62 7.16 -9.99
C LEU A 220 2.91 8.54 -10.63
N HIS A 221 2.40 8.79 -11.85
CA HIS A 221 2.62 9.97 -12.68
C HIS A 221 4.12 10.30 -12.83
N ASN A 222 4.45 11.38 -13.51
CA ASN A 222 5.84 11.85 -13.68
C ASN A 222 6.43 12.42 -12.36
N ASP A 223 5.97 11.98 -11.19
CA ASP A 223 6.54 12.41 -9.91
C ASP A 223 7.91 11.74 -9.71
N SER A 224 8.96 12.54 -9.87
CA SER A 224 10.34 12.08 -9.74
C SER A 224 10.66 11.50 -8.36
N ASN A 225 9.98 11.94 -7.30
CA ASN A 225 10.19 11.43 -5.94
C ASN A 225 9.60 10.02 -5.83
N LEU A 226 8.32 9.85 -6.17
CA LEU A 226 7.65 8.56 -6.10
C LEU A 226 8.31 7.53 -7.02
N MET A 227 8.72 7.93 -8.22
CA MET A 227 9.50 7.07 -9.11
C MET A 227 10.82 6.65 -8.48
N SER A 228 11.57 7.58 -7.86
CA SER A 228 12.84 7.24 -7.21
C SER A 228 12.67 6.27 -6.03
N TRP A 229 11.52 6.33 -5.35
CA TRP A 229 11.23 5.47 -4.20
C TRP A 229 10.80 4.08 -4.65
N PHE A 230 9.91 3.98 -5.64
CA PHE A 230 9.18 2.75 -5.96
C PHE A 230 9.56 2.07 -7.28
N LYS A 231 10.36 2.71 -8.14
CA LYS A 231 10.84 2.10 -9.38
C LYS A 231 12.34 1.84 -9.35
N ASP A 232 12.74 0.77 -10.02
CA ASP A 232 14.14 0.48 -10.33
C ASP A 232 14.61 1.33 -11.52
N LYS A 233 15.93 1.32 -11.80
CA LYS A 233 16.55 2.16 -12.84
C LYS A 233 16.01 1.88 -14.25
N ASP A 234 15.49 0.68 -14.48
CA ASP A 234 14.87 0.26 -15.73
C ASP A 234 13.38 0.66 -15.84
N GLY A 235 12.85 1.38 -14.83
CA GLY A 235 11.47 1.84 -14.77
C GLY A 235 10.48 0.79 -14.27
N THR A 236 10.94 -0.43 -13.95
CA THR A 236 10.08 -1.48 -13.37
C THR A 236 9.75 -1.16 -11.91
N PHE A 237 8.57 -1.59 -11.45
CA PHE A 237 8.18 -1.40 -10.06
C PHE A 237 9.01 -2.33 -9.16
N LYS A 238 9.58 -1.79 -8.08
CA LYS A 238 10.41 -2.55 -7.13
C LYS A 238 9.64 -3.73 -6.56
N LYS A 239 10.32 -4.82 -6.23
CA LYS A 239 9.69 -6.00 -5.62
C LYS A 239 9.31 -5.78 -4.16
N VAL A 240 8.37 -6.57 -3.66
CA VAL A 240 8.07 -6.66 -2.22
C VAL A 240 9.36 -6.95 -1.44
N GLY A 241 9.54 -6.28 -0.30
CA GLY A 241 10.75 -6.38 0.51
C GLY A 241 11.89 -5.47 0.07
N SER A 242 11.82 -4.83 -1.11
CA SER A 242 12.80 -3.83 -1.52
C SER A 242 12.87 -2.68 -0.52
N LYS A 243 14.08 -2.16 -0.31
CA LYS A 243 14.33 -1.05 0.61
C LYS A 243 13.86 0.28 0.01
N ILE A 244 13.07 1.02 0.78
CA ILE A 244 12.53 2.34 0.45
C ILE A 244 13.12 3.38 1.40
N VAL A 245 13.59 4.51 0.86
CA VAL A 245 14.17 5.62 1.62
C VAL A 245 13.54 6.93 1.12
N PRO A 246 12.48 7.43 1.75
CA PRO A 246 11.79 8.64 1.29
C PRO A 246 12.48 9.90 1.82
N THR A 247 13.68 10.21 1.35
CA THR A 247 14.58 11.23 1.91
C THR A 247 13.92 12.61 2.10
N LYS A 248 13.08 13.06 1.14
CA LYS A 248 12.37 14.35 1.28
C LYS A 248 11.37 14.32 2.43
N LEU A 249 10.61 13.23 2.58
CA LEU A 249 9.69 13.05 3.70
C LEU A 249 10.42 13.00 5.03
N CYS A 250 11.61 12.37 5.11
CA CYS A 250 12.41 12.38 6.33
C CYS A 250 12.81 13.80 6.75
N LYS A 251 13.14 14.68 5.79
CA LYS A 251 13.41 16.10 6.06
C LYS A 251 12.17 16.83 6.58
N THR A 252 10.99 16.58 5.99
CA THR A 252 9.72 17.11 6.49
C THR A 252 9.47 16.68 7.92
N LEU A 253 9.69 15.41 8.27
CA LEU A 253 9.53 14.92 9.64
C LEU A 253 10.49 15.62 10.63
N ARG A 254 11.73 15.93 10.22
CA ARG A 254 12.66 16.72 11.04
C ARG A 254 12.17 18.14 11.29
N LEU A 255 11.60 18.80 10.28
CA LEU A 255 10.99 20.12 10.43
C LEU A 255 9.81 20.05 11.40
N ILE A 256 8.91 19.07 11.25
CA ILE A 256 7.78 18.88 12.17
C ILE A 256 8.24 18.62 13.60
N ALA A 257 9.29 17.81 13.79
CA ALA A 257 9.83 17.51 15.10
C ALA A 257 10.47 18.72 15.79
N THR A 258 10.99 19.66 15.00
CA THR A 258 11.67 20.87 15.49
C THR A 258 10.70 22.04 15.68
N ASN A 259 9.83 22.28 14.70
CA ASN A 259 8.95 23.45 14.63
C ASN A 259 7.56 23.19 15.26
N GLY A 260 7.21 21.93 15.50
CA GLY A 260 5.89 21.53 16.01
C GLY A 260 4.85 21.35 14.91
N GLY A 261 3.68 20.83 15.29
CA GLY A 261 2.63 20.48 14.32
C GLY A 261 1.92 21.67 13.65
N ASN A 262 2.12 22.90 14.15
CA ASN A 262 1.59 24.10 13.51
C ASN A 262 2.37 24.52 12.25
N ASP A 263 3.58 23.99 12.02
CA ASP A 263 4.47 24.44 10.94
C ASP A 263 3.87 24.25 9.53
N LEU A 264 3.03 23.22 9.34
CA LEU A 264 2.29 22.98 8.10
C LEU A 264 1.20 24.03 7.85
N TYR A 265 0.74 24.73 8.88
CA TYR A 265 -0.39 25.67 8.80
C TYR A 265 0.03 27.13 8.82
N ASN A 266 1.08 27.46 9.57
CA ASN A 266 1.53 28.85 9.73
C ASN A 266 3.06 29.03 9.76
N GLY A 267 3.82 28.09 9.22
CA GLY A 267 5.29 28.10 9.26
C GLY A 267 5.97 27.80 7.93
N THR A 268 7.16 27.17 8.00
CA THR A 268 8.00 26.87 6.84
C THR A 268 7.31 25.87 5.91
N LEU A 269 6.76 24.79 6.46
CA LEU A 269 6.06 23.76 5.69
C LEU A 269 4.78 24.29 5.03
N SER A 270 4.09 25.25 5.65
CA SER A 270 2.93 25.92 5.04
C SER A 270 3.28 26.57 3.71
N LYS A 271 4.38 27.33 3.67
CA LYS A 271 4.84 27.97 2.44
C LYS A 271 5.19 26.93 1.35
N MET A 272 5.96 25.91 1.72
CA MET A 272 6.37 24.85 0.79
C MET A 272 5.17 24.09 0.21
N LEU A 273 4.17 23.77 1.05
CA LEU A 273 2.98 23.05 0.62
C LEU A 273 2.14 23.87 -0.36
N VAL A 274 1.93 25.16 -0.10
CA VAL A 274 1.17 26.04 -1.01
C VAL A 274 1.90 26.17 -2.34
N GLU A 275 3.23 26.37 -2.32
CA GLU A 275 4.03 26.44 -3.54
C GLU A 275 3.93 25.15 -4.38
N ASP A 276 4.07 23.98 -3.74
CA ASP A 276 3.95 22.68 -4.41
C ASP A 276 2.55 22.49 -5.02
N ILE A 277 1.48 22.88 -4.30
CA ILE A 277 0.09 22.73 -4.77
C ILE A 277 -0.21 23.71 -5.90
N GLU A 278 0.24 24.96 -5.80
CA GLU A 278 0.07 25.97 -6.85
C GLU A 278 0.81 25.56 -8.14
N GLU A 279 2.03 25.03 -8.04
CA GLU A 279 2.83 24.56 -9.19
C GLU A 279 2.11 23.48 -9.98
N ILE A 280 1.39 22.57 -9.30
CA ILE A 280 0.62 21.51 -9.96
C ILE A 280 -0.79 21.95 -10.36
N GLY A 281 -1.16 23.22 -10.17
CA GLY A 281 -2.46 23.79 -10.58
C GLY A 281 -3.59 23.57 -9.58
N GLY A 282 -3.26 23.40 -8.30
CA GLY A 282 -4.24 23.27 -7.21
C GLY A 282 -4.74 24.62 -6.70
N ILE A 283 -5.73 24.54 -5.82
CA ILE A 283 -6.49 25.72 -5.36
C ILE A 283 -6.43 25.93 -3.84
N ILE A 284 -5.61 25.16 -3.12
CA ILE A 284 -5.34 25.38 -1.70
C ILE A 284 -4.42 26.58 -1.58
N THR A 285 -4.83 27.54 -0.78
CA THR A 285 -4.11 28.78 -0.52
C THR A 285 -3.49 28.79 0.88
N LYS A 286 -2.64 29.78 1.14
CA LYS A 286 -2.18 30.06 2.51
C LYS A 286 -3.33 30.34 3.48
N GLU A 287 -4.39 30.99 3.02
CA GLU A 287 -5.55 31.31 3.87
C GLU A 287 -6.30 30.05 4.31
N ASP A 288 -6.39 29.05 3.43
CA ASP A 288 -6.96 27.74 3.76
C ASP A 288 -6.24 27.07 4.93
N LEU A 289 -4.90 27.04 4.86
CA LEU A 289 -4.07 26.45 5.90
C LEU A 289 -4.18 27.21 7.22
N LEU A 290 -4.18 28.55 7.19
CA LEU A 290 -4.29 29.38 8.39
C LEU A 290 -5.65 29.20 9.10
N LYS A 291 -6.72 28.96 8.34
CA LYS A 291 -8.09 28.79 8.86
C LYS A 291 -8.44 27.35 9.25
N TYR A 292 -7.53 26.39 9.05
CA TYR A 292 -7.77 25.01 9.43
C TYR A 292 -7.73 24.84 10.96
N GLU A 293 -8.77 24.20 11.50
CA GLU A 293 -9.00 23.90 12.92
C GLU A 293 -9.55 22.49 13.06
#